data_AF-A0A935L410-F1
#
_entry.id   AF-A0A935L410-F1
#
_cell.length_a   1.000
_cell.length_b   1.000
_cell.length_c   1.000
_cell.angle_alpha   90.00
_cell.angle_beta   90.00
_cell.angle_gamma   90.00
#
_symmetry.space_group_name_H-M   'P 1'
#
loop_
_entity.id
_entity.type
_entity.pdbx_description
1 polymer ?
#
loop_
_entity_poly.entity_id
_entity_poly.type
_entity_poly.pdbx_seq_one_letter_code
_entity_poly.pdbx_strand_id
1 'polypeptide(L)'
;MSEPTDFISIALNFAAGINRLSSWAAVGVVVVGLIYLSWKAFLSSMIDRLHAHKLELRTVELSKALEIQRDAALKRIEFQQIKLNKTMPLLEKMNGCAYTHRLLVHGYTTAIINRYPANRKAEELRVSTDKEFLEAMTAASIYLPREFRNILSLIRNMISCYFFEPKEIYEELKSLGPMHEQMACIRECHTTAISCFIDMCEKYLGVQDEKCSYEEILKRHGFSENGTPISDTPLKKMAWKVVLLHEMHSESTKSDVLDELEEYFERLKPNPSLQARRP
;
A
#
# COMPACT_ATOMS: atom_id res chain seq x y z
N MET A 1 -32.11 -86.85 -84.82
CA MET A 1 -30.99 -85.88 -84.71
C MET A 1 -31.47 -84.75 -83.81
N SER A 2 -30.80 -84.63 -82.65
CA SER A 2 -30.76 -83.54 -81.66
C SER A 2 -32.03 -82.71 -81.38
N GLU A 3 -32.70 -83.02 -80.27
CA GLU A 3 -33.68 -82.15 -79.60
C GLU A 3 -33.00 -80.93 -78.93
N PRO A 4 -33.68 -79.78 -78.84
CA PRO A 4 -33.16 -78.55 -78.25
C PRO A 4 -33.50 -78.46 -76.75
N THR A 5 -32.87 -79.28 -75.91
CA THR A 5 -33.09 -79.27 -74.45
C THR A 5 -31.94 -78.63 -73.65
N ASP A 6 -30.77 -78.43 -74.25
CA ASP A 6 -29.59 -77.88 -73.55
C ASP A 6 -29.60 -76.36 -73.37
N PHE A 7 -30.22 -75.59 -74.29
CA PHE A 7 -30.16 -74.13 -74.23
C PHE A 7 -31.04 -73.52 -73.12
N ILE A 8 -32.18 -74.16 -72.83
CA ILE A 8 -33.13 -73.71 -71.80
C ILE A 8 -32.57 -73.99 -70.39
N SER A 9 -31.89 -75.13 -70.21
CA SER A 9 -31.20 -75.50 -68.97
C SER A 9 -30.07 -74.53 -68.61
N ILE A 10 -29.23 -74.16 -69.58
CA ILE A 10 -28.13 -73.21 -69.38
C ILE A 10 -28.65 -71.81 -69.09
N ALA A 11 -29.69 -71.35 -69.82
CA ALA A 11 -30.31 -70.04 -69.57
C ALA A 11 -30.99 -69.94 -68.19
N LEU A 12 -31.65 -71.01 -67.72
CA LEU A 12 -32.24 -71.07 -66.38
C LEU A 12 -31.19 -71.07 -65.27
N ASN A 13 -30.07 -71.80 -65.46
CA ASN A 13 -28.97 -71.82 -64.50
C ASN A 13 -28.19 -70.50 -64.46
N PHE A 14 -28.06 -69.81 -65.60
CA PHE A 14 -27.43 -68.48 -65.67
C PHE A 14 -28.32 -67.40 -65.05
N ALA A 15 -29.64 -67.44 -65.30
CA ALA A 15 -30.62 -66.55 -64.67
C ALA A 15 -30.71 -66.78 -63.15
N ALA A 16 -30.65 -68.05 -62.70
CA ALA A 16 -30.58 -68.40 -61.29
C ALA A 16 -29.25 -67.96 -60.64
N GLY A 17 -28.13 -68.02 -61.38
CA GLY A 17 -26.81 -67.53 -60.96
C GLY A 17 -26.76 -66.00 -60.80
N ILE A 18 -27.35 -65.24 -61.74
CA ILE A 18 -27.47 -63.79 -61.67
C ILE A 18 -28.39 -63.35 -60.53
N ASN A 19 -29.52 -64.04 -60.31
CA ASN A 19 -30.42 -63.77 -59.19
C ASN A 19 -29.78 -64.10 -57.82
N ARG A 20 -28.90 -65.10 -57.76
CA ARG A 20 -28.10 -65.36 -56.56
C ARG A 20 -27.06 -64.27 -56.34
N LEU A 21 -26.29 -63.89 -57.36
CA LEU A 21 -25.28 -62.81 -57.25
C LEU A 21 -25.90 -61.45 -56.87
N SER A 22 -27.06 -61.09 -57.43
CA SER A 22 -27.78 -59.86 -57.06
C SER A 22 -28.35 -59.92 -55.64
N SER A 23 -28.79 -61.09 -55.18
CA SER A 23 -29.21 -61.34 -53.80
C SER A 23 -28.05 -61.18 -52.80
N TRP A 24 -26.88 -61.76 -53.08
CA TRP A 24 -25.69 -61.62 -52.22
C TRP A 24 -25.12 -60.20 -52.22
N ALA A 25 -25.18 -59.50 -53.36
CA ALA A 25 -24.81 -58.08 -53.45
C ALA A 25 -25.76 -57.19 -52.62
N ALA A 26 -27.07 -57.46 -52.67
CA ALA A 26 -28.06 -56.75 -51.86
C ALA A 26 -27.84 -56.99 -50.35
N VAL A 27 -27.54 -58.23 -49.94
CA VAL A 27 -27.18 -58.55 -48.54
C VAL A 27 -25.89 -57.83 -48.12
N GLY A 28 -24.88 -57.77 -49.00
CA GLY A 28 -23.63 -57.04 -48.75
C GLY A 28 -23.85 -55.55 -48.52
N VAL A 29 -24.69 -54.90 -49.33
CA VAL A 29 -25.04 -53.48 -49.17
C VAL A 29 -25.78 -53.22 -47.86
N VAL A 30 -26.69 -54.10 -47.46
CA VAL A 30 -27.43 -53.99 -46.19
C VAL A 30 -26.49 -54.15 -44.99
N VAL A 31 -25.59 -55.14 -45.02
CA VAL A 31 -24.63 -55.39 -43.93
C VAL A 31 -23.63 -54.24 -43.82
N VAL A 32 -23.06 -53.76 -44.93
CA VAL A 32 -22.15 -52.60 -44.91
C VAL A 32 -22.88 -51.34 -44.46
N GLY A 33 -24.13 -51.15 -44.89
CA GLY A 33 -24.99 -50.05 -44.44
C GLY A 33 -25.27 -50.08 -42.94
N LEU A 34 -25.55 -51.27 -42.38
CA LEU A 34 -25.73 -51.45 -40.94
C LEU A 34 -24.45 -51.18 -40.16
N ILE A 35 -23.30 -51.73 -40.60
CA ILE A 35 -22.01 -51.48 -39.97
C ILE A 35 -21.67 -49.98 -39.99
N TYR A 36 -21.91 -49.30 -41.12
CA TYR A 36 -21.72 -47.86 -41.23
C TYR A 36 -22.63 -47.06 -40.29
N LEU A 37 -23.92 -47.43 -40.20
CA LEU A 37 -24.87 -46.79 -39.28
C LEU A 37 -24.48 -47.02 -37.82
N SER A 38 -24.08 -48.24 -37.45
CA SER A 38 -23.60 -48.57 -36.11
C SER A 38 -22.32 -47.81 -35.76
N TRP A 39 -21.37 -47.71 -36.70
CA TRP A 39 -20.11 -46.99 -36.50
C TRP A 39 -20.34 -45.48 -36.39
N LYS A 40 -21.23 -44.91 -37.22
CA LYS A 40 -21.65 -43.51 -37.14
C LYS A 40 -22.32 -43.20 -35.82
N ALA A 41 -23.21 -44.07 -35.34
CA ALA A 41 -23.87 -43.92 -34.04
C ALA A 41 -22.87 -44.02 -32.87
N PHE A 42 -21.91 -44.94 -32.95
CA PHE A 42 -20.86 -45.10 -31.95
C PHE A 42 -19.93 -43.86 -31.88
N LEU A 43 -19.47 -43.37 -33.04
CA LEU A 43 -18.66 -42.16 -33.13
C LEU A 43 -19.42 -40.93 -32.64
N SER A 44 -20.69 -40.77 -33.02
CA SER A 44 -21.54 -39.69 -32.50
C SER A 44 -21.63 -39.75 -30.98
N SER A 45 -21.90 -40.93 -30.40
CA SER A 45 -22.00 -41.09 -28.94
C SER A 45 -20.68 -40.79 -28.23
N MET A 46 -19.54 -41.18 -28.81
CA MET A 46 -18.21 -40.87 -28.28
C MET A 46 -17.92 -39.37 -28.31
N ILE A 47 -18.25 -38.70 -29.42
CA ILE A 47 -18.09 -37.25 -29.58
C ILE A 47 -18.97 -36.51 -28.57
N ASP A 48 -20.24 -36.92 -28.42
CA ASP A 48 -21.17 -36.30 -27.46
C ASP A 48 -20.68 -36.45 -26.01
N ARG A 49 -20.17 -37.63 -25.64
CA ARG A 49 -19.56 -37.84 -24.31
C ARG A 49 -18.30 -37.01 -24.10
N LEU A 50 -17.44 -36.89 -25.11
CA LEU A 50 -16.24 -36.06 -25.05
C LEU A 50 -16.59 -34.57 -24.89
N HIS A 51 -17.60 -34.09 -25.62
CA HIS A 51 -18.09 -32.73 -25.50
C HIS A 51 -18.71 -32.48 -24.13
N ALA A 52 -19.54 -33.40 -23.62
CA ALA A 52 -20.13 -33.31 -22.29
C ALA A 52 -19.04 -33.25 -21.20
N HIS A 53 -18.03 -34.12 -21.28
CA HIS A 53 -16.94 -34.14 -20.31
C HIS A 53 -16.08 -32.86 -20.37
N LYS A 54 -15.78 -32.34 -21.57
CA LYS A 54 -15.10 -31.04 -21.71
C LYS A 54 -15.94 -29.88 -21.18
N LEU A 55 -17.26 -29.93 -21.34
CA LEU A 55 -18.16 -28.92 -20.83
C LEU A 55 -18.17 -28.94 -19.29
N GLU A 56 -18.23 -30.13 -18.70
CA GLU A 56 -18.20 -30.35 -17.25
C GLU A 56 -16.87 -29.89 -16.61
N LEU A 57 -15.73 -30.17 -17.24
CA LEU A 57 -14.44 -29.65 -16.78
C LEU A 57 -14.41 -28.12 -16.78
N ARG A 58 -14.92 -27.48 -17.84
CA ARG A 58 -14.99 -26.02 -17.94
C ARG A 58 -15.95 -25.41 -16.92
N THR A 59 -17.10 -26.03 -16.63
CA THR A 59 -18.03 -25.51 -15.62
C THR A 59 -17.43 -25.60 -14.22
N VAL A 60 -16.70 -26.68 -13.91
CA VAL A 60 -15.97 -26.82 -12.63
C VAL A 60 -14.88 -25.75 -12.51
N GLU A 61 -14.06 -25.54 -13.54
CA GLU A 61 -13.02 -24.49 -13.53
C GLU A 61 -13.62 -23.09 -13.36
N LEU A 62 -14.70 -22.79 -14.08
CA LEU A 62 -15.38 -21.51 -14.01
C LEU A 62 -16.04 -21.28 -12.65
N SER A 63 -16.61 -22.34 -12.05
CA SER A 63 -17.16 -22.27 -10.69
C SER A 63 -16.08 -21.98 -9.63
N LYS A 64 -14.91 -22.63 -9.71
CA LYS A 64 -13.78 -22.36 -8.82
C LYS A 64 -13.24 -20.94 -8.99
N ALA A 65 -13.11 -20.47 -10.24
CA ALA A 65 -12.66 -19.10 -10.50
C ALA A 65 -13.64 -18.06 -9.95
N LEU A 66 -14.95 -18.30 -10.11
CA LEU A 66 -16.00 -17.47 -9.52
C LEU A 66 -15.98 -17.51 -7.99
N GLU A 67 -15.72 -18.66 -7.38
CA GLU A 67 -15.60 -18.81 -5.92
C GLU A 67 -14.40 -18.01 -5.39
N ILE A 68 -13.23 -18.14 -6.04
CA ILE A 68 -12.04 -17.35 -5.70
C ILE A 68 -12.31 -15.85 -5.85
N GLN A 69 -12.99 -15.43 -6.93
CA GLN A 69 -13.32 -14.03 -7.17
C GLN A 69 -14.32 -13.50 -6.12
N ARG A 70 -15.30 -14.31 -5.74
CA ARG A 70 -16.26 -14.00 -4.67
C ARG A 70 -15.56 -13.86 -3.33
N ASP A 71 -14.68 -14.80 -2.98
CA ASP A 71 -13.91 -14.76 -1.74
C ASP A 71 -12.98 -13.54 -1.67
N ALA A 72 -12.33 -13.20 -2.78
CA ALA A 72 -11.53 -11.98 -2.88
C ALA A 72 -12.37 -10.72 -2.70
N ALA A 73 -13.58 -10.67 -3.29
CA ALA A 73 -14.51 -9.56 -3.12
C ALA A 73 -15.02 -9.45 -1.68
N LEU A 74 -15.37 -10.56 -1.03
CA LEU A 74 -15.80 -10.60 0.37
C LEU A 74 -14.69 -10.09 1.30
N LYS A 75 -13.46 -10.60 1.15
CA LYS A 75 -12.30 -10.12 1.92
C LYS A 75 -12.04 -8.63 1.72
N ARG A 76 -12.25 -8.11 0.49
CA ARG A 76 -12.13 -6.68 0.21
C ARG A 76 -13.19 -5.87 0.95
N ILE A 77 -14.44 -6.34 0.98
CA ILE A 77 -15.53 -5.70 1.73
C ILE A 77 -15.26 -5.72 3.23
N GLU A 78 -14.84 -6.86 3.77
CA GLU A 78 -14.45 -7.01 5.19
C GLU A 78 -13.32 -6.04 5.56
N PHE A 79 -12.30 -5.92 4.71
CA PHE A 79 -11.23 -4.97 4.92
C PHE A 79 -11.73 -3.51 4.93
N GLN A 80 -12.61 -3.13 4.01
CA GLN A 80 -13.22 -1.80 4.02
C GLN A 80 -14.04 -1.55 5.29
N GLN A 81 -14.77 -2.56 5.78
CA GLN A 81 -15.50 -2.46 7.05
C GLN A 81 -14.55 -2.30 8.24
N ILE A 82 -13.45 -3.04 8.31
CA ILE A 82 -12.44 -2.90 9.36
C ILE A 82 -11.82 -1.50 9.32
N LYS A 83 -11.47 -1.03 8.13
CA LYS A 83 -10.90 0.29 7.90
C LYS A 83 -11.84 1.40 8.40
N LEU A 84 -13.13 1.34 8.05
CA LEU A 84 -14.12 2.33 8.46
C LEU A 84 -14.47 2.24 9.95
N ASN A 85 -14.76 1.04 10.47
CA ASN A 85 -15.33 0.88 11.80
C ASN A 85 -14.30 0.78 12.92
N LYS A 86 -13.09 0.28 12.61
CA LYS A 86 -12.03 0.09 13.61
C LYS A 86 -10.88 1.06 13.45
N THR A 87 -10.43 1.29 12.22
CA THR A 87 -9.19 2.06 12.00
C THR A 87 -9.44 3.57 11.94
N MET A 88 -10.51 4.02 11.26
CA MET A 88 -10.84 5.45 11.14
C MET A 88 -10.96 6.15 12.50
N PRO A 89 -11.72 5.63 13.50
CA PRO A 89 -11.85 6.33 14.77
C PRO A 89 -10.51 6.45 15.51
N LEU A 90 -9.61 5.49 15.31
CA LEU A 90 -8.26 5.51 15.89
C LEU A 90 -7.38 6.55 15.18
N LEU A 91 -7.47 6.66 13.86
CA LEU A 91 -6.78 7.69 13.07
C LEU A 91 -7.27 9.10 13.44
N GLU A 92 -8.58 9.28 13.63
CA GLU A 92 -9.16 10.54 14.10
C GLU A 92 -8.66 10.90 15.50
N LYS A 93 -8.61 9.93 16.43
CA LYS A 93 -8.06 10.14 17.78
C LYS A 93 -6.58 10.52 17.72
N MET A 94 -5.77 9.83 16.90
CA MET A 94 -4.35 10.17 16.70
C MET A 94 -4.19 11.57 16.09
N ASN A 95 -5.04 11.94 15.13
CA ASN A 95 -5.04 13.28 14.54
C ASN A 95 -5.36 14.37 15.59
N GLY A 96 -6.37 14.13 16.44
CA GLY A 96 -6.69 15.03 17.55
C GLY A 96 -5.52 15.23 18.50
N CYS A 97 -4.83 14.14 18.87
CA CYS A 97 -3.63 14.18 19.69
C CYS A 97 -2.48 14.95 19.01
N ALA A 98 -2.23 14.68 17.72
CA ALA A 98 -1.21 15.39 16.94
C ALA A 98 -1.49 16.90 16.84
N TYR A 99 -2.76 17.27 16.66
CA TYR A 99 -3.20 18.67 16.66
C TYR A 99 -3.00 19.34 18.02
N THR A 100 -3.40 18.68 19.11
CA THR A 100 -3.15 19.17 20.48
C THR A 100 -1.65 19.39 20.71
N HIS A 101 -0.82 18.43 20.31
CA HIS A 101 0.63 18.57 20.43
C HIS A 101 1.19 19.71 19.57
N ARG A 102 0.62 19.98 18.39
CA ARG A 102 0.98 21.13 17.56
C ARG A 102 0.74 22.46 18.29
N LEU A 103 -0.38 22.58 19.01
CA LEU A 103 -0.67 23.76 19.83
C LEU A 103 0.34 23.90 20.98
N LEU A 104 0.71 22.79 21.61
CA LEU A 104 1.74 22.77 22.65
C LEU A 104 3.09 23.22 22.11
N VAL A 105 3.55 22.69 20.96
CA VAL A 105 4.81 23.10 20.32
C VAL A 105 4.78 24.58 19.93
N HIS A 106 3.65 25.10 19.44
CA HIS A 106 3.51 26.53 19.14
C HIS A 106 3.63 27.39 20.41
N GLY A 107 2.94 27.01 21.48
CA GLY A 107 3.05 27.68 22.77
C GLY A 107 4.47 27.62 23.34
N TYR A 108 5.12 26.46 23.23
CA TYR A 108 6.49 26.24 23.67
C TYR A 108 7.50 27.10 22.91
N THR A 109 7.46 27.12 21.58
CA THR A 109 8.36 27.98 20.78
C THR A 109 8.13 29.48 21.06
N THR A 110 6.89 29.87 21.37
CA THR A 110 6.57 31.26 21.79
C THR A 110 7.13 31.55 23.19
N ALA A 111 7.04 30.60 24.11
CA ALA A 111 7.61 30.71 25.45
C ALA A 111 9.14 30.84 25.41
N ILE A 112 9.82 30.12 24.50
CA ILE A 112 11.28 30.24 24.29
C ILE A 112 11.64 31.67 23.87
N ILE A 113 10.98 32.22 22.82
CA ILE A 113 11.28 33.58 22.31
C ILE A 113 11.09 34.63 23.41
N ASN A 114 10.01 34.51 24.17
CA ASN A 114 9.66 35.48 25.22
C ASN A 114 10.27 35.17 26.58
N ARG A 115 11.02 34.06 26.70
CA ARG A 115 11.68 33.59 27.92
C ARG A 115 10.70 33.39 29.08
N TYR A 116 9.50 32.91 28.76
CA TYR A 116 8.50 32.56 29.77
C TYR A 116 8.83 31.22 30.41
N PRO A 117 8.51 31.03 31.70
CA PRO A 117 8.77 29.78 32.37
C PRO A 117 7.93 28.63 31.79
N ALA A 118 8.41 27.40 31.97
CA ALA A 118 7.66 26.21 31.58
C ALA A 118 6.27 26.17 32.24
N ASN A 119 5.25 25.85 31.44
CA ASN A 119 3.89 25.73 31.94
C ASN A 119 3.61 24.29 32.36
N ARG A 120 3.50 24.04 33.67
CA ARG A 120 3.20 22.70 34.21
C ARG A 120 1.92 22.08 33.61
N LYS A 121 0.89 22.88 33.33
CA LYS A 121 -0.35 22.38 32.69
C LYS A 121 -0.11 21.91 31.26
N ALA A 122 0.85 22.50 30.56
CA ALA A 122 1.22 22.08 29.20
C ALA A 122 1.90 20.70 29.23
N GLU A 123 2.75 20.45 30.22
CA GLU A 123 3.40 19.15 30.41
C GLU A 123 2.40 18.07 30.83
N GLU A 124 1.48 18.37 31.76
CA GLU A 124 0.39 17.46 32.12
C GLU A 124 -0.48 17.10 30.91
N LEU A 125 -0.80 18.09 30.06
CA LEU A 125 -1.52 17.87 28.81
C LEU A 125 -0.72 17.02 27.82
N ARG A 126 0.59 17.27 27.66
CA ARG A 126 1.48 16.47 26.82
C ARG A 126 1.48 15.00 27.24
N VAL A 127 1.65 14.71 28.53
CA VAL A 127 1.65 13.33 29.06
C VAL A 127 0.32 12.63 28.80
N SER A 128 -0.81 13.33 28.99
CA SER A 128 -2.13 12.76 28.67
C SER A 128 -2.30 12.50 27.17
N THR A 129 -1.79 13.40 26.33
CA THR A 129 -1.81 13.28 24.86
C THR A 129 -0.95 12.09 24.40
N ASP A 130 0.24 11.89 24.98
CA ASP A 130 1.09 10.74 24.68
C ASP A 130 0.38 9.43 24.98
N LYS A 131 -0.23 9.32 26.18
CA LYS A 131 -0.98 8.13 26.57
C LYS A 131 -2.10 7.82 25.58
N GLU A 132 -2.91 8.83 25.24
CA GLU A 132 -4.01 8.66 24.30
C GLU A 132 -3.54 8.29 22.89
N PHE A 133 -2.45 8.90 22.42
CA PHE A 133 -1.86 8.60 21.12
C PHE A 133 -1.31 7.17 21.08
N LEU A 134 -0.58 6.75 22.12
CA LEU A 134 -0.01 5.42 22.24
C LEU A 134 -1.08 4.32 22.21
N GLU A 135 -2.16 4.48 22.99
CA GLU A 135 -3.28 3.55 23.01
C GLU A 135 -3.90 3.39 21.61
N ALA A 136 -4.15 4.51 20.93
CA ALA A 136 -4.73 4.52 19.59
C ALA A 136 -3.78 3.90 18.54
N MET A 137 -2.51 4.26 18.58
CA MET A 137 -1.46 3.75 17.69
C MET A 137 -1.29 2.24 17.85
N THR A 138 -1.27 1.74 19.08
CA THR A 138 -1.12 0.30 19.36
C THR A 138 -2.30 -0.48 18.81
N ALA A 139 -3.52 0.00 19.03
CA ALA A 139 -4.74 -0.62 18.51
C ALA A 139 -4.82 -0.61 16.97
N ALA A 140 -4.32 0.44 16.33
CA ALA A 140 -4.33 0.57 14.87
C ALA A 140 -3.21 -0.22 14.18
N SER A 141 -2.09 -0.47 14.87
CA SER A 141 -0.84 -0.97 14.28
C SER A 141 -0.97 -2.23 13.41
N ILE A 142 -1.87 -3.15 13.77
CA ILE A 142 -2.08 -4.41 13.02
C ILE A 142 -2.75 -4.20 11.65
N TYR A 143 -3.37 -3.04 11.43
CA TYR A 143 -4.12 -2.71 10.22
C TYR A 143 -3.37 -1.75 9.29
N LEU A 144 -2.21 -1.25 9.72
CA LEU A 144 -1.47 -0.19 9.04
C LEU A 144 -0.20 -0.73 8.36
N PRO A 145 0.12 -0.22 7.15
CA PRO A 145 1.39 -0.49 6.47
C PRO A 145 2.60 -0.09 7.31
N ARG A 146 3.77 -0.67 6.99
CA ARG A 146 5.00 -0.45 7.75
C ARG A 146 5.43 1.02 7.73
N GLU A 147 5.40 1.64 6.56
CA GLU A 147 5.79 3.02 6.30
C GLU A 147 4.93 3.99 7.12
N PHE A 148 3.62 3.71 7.19
CA PHE A 148 2.69 4.49 7.97
C PHE A 148 2.98 4.37 9.47
N ARG A 149 3.26 3.14 9.96
CA ARG A 149 3.68 2.91 11.35
C ARG A 149 4.98 3.63 11.71
N ASN A 150 5.92 3.75 10.78
CA ASN A 150 7.16 4.49 11.02
C ASN A 150 6.89 5.98 11.32
N ILE A 151 6.01 6.61 10.55
CA ILE A 151 5.62 8.02 10.79
C ILE A 151 4.83 8.18 12.09
N LEU A 152 3.94 7.25 12.42
CA LEU A 152 3.24 7.27 13.71
C LEU A 152 4.23 7.15 14.88
N SER A 153 5.26 6.33 14.73
CA SER A 153 6.30 6.18 15.74
C SER A 153 7.14 7.45 15.89
N LEU A 154 7.48 8.12 14.78
CA LEU A 154 8.14 9.42 14.81
C LEU A 154 7.29 10.47 15.55
N ILE A 155 5.99 10.55 15.22
CA ILE A 155 5.07 11.49 15.86
C ILE A 155 4.95 11.21 17.36
N ARG A 156 4.79 9.93 17.73
CA ARG A 156 4.78 9.54 19.14
C ARG A 156 6.07 9.97 19.83
N ASN A 157 7.24 9.70 19.26
CA ASN A 157 8.51 10.08 19.87
C ASN A 157 8.59 11.60 20.12
N MET A 158 8.09 12.42 19.19
CA MET A 158 7.98 13.86 19.41
C MET A 158 7.03 14.22 20.56
N ILE A 159 5.88 13.54 20.65
CA ILE A 159 4.90 13.77 21.73
C ILE A 159 5.47 13.33 23.08
N SER A 160 6.22 12.23 23.11
CA SER A 160 6.79 11.64 24.32
C SER A 160 7.95 12.47 24.90
N CYS A 161 8.68 13.23 24.08
CA CYS A 161 9.76 14.08 24.55
C CYS A 161 9.22 15.20 25.46
N TYR A 162 9.80 15.37 26.65
CA TYR A 162 9.40 16.47 27.54
C TYR A 162 9.88 17.82 27.00
N PHE A 163 9.18 18.89 27.39
CA PHE A 163 9.64 20.25 27.10
C PHE A 163 10.64 20.70 28.17
N PHE A 164 11.88 20.99 27.75
CA PHE A 164 12.88 21.66 28.58
C PHE A 164 12.37 23.01 29.10
N GLU A 165 13.05 23.56 30.09
CA GLU A 165 12.79 24.93 30.52
C GLU A 165 13.04 25.88 29.33
N PRO A 166 12.04 26.67 28.86
CA PRO A 166 12.19 27.48 27.66
C PRO A 166 13.36 28.47 27.72
N LYS A 167 13.70 28.92 28.93
CA LYS A 167 14.84 29.80 29.18
C LYS A 167 16.18 29.11 28.88
N GLU A 168 16.33 27.83 29.21
CA GLU A 168 17.58 27.09 28.96
C GLU A 168 17.83 26.96 27.46
N ILE A 169 16.81 26.55 26.71
CA ILE A 169 16.87 26.47 25.24
C ILE A 169 17.12 27.85 24.62
N TYR A 170 16.50 28.92 25.15
CA TYR A 170 16.79 30.27 24.68
C TYR A 170 18.26 30.63 24.87
N GLU A 171 18.82 30.36 26.04
CA GLU A 171 20.20 30.69 26.37
C GLU A 171 21.22 29.89 25.53
N GLU A 172 20.91 28.62 25.24
CA GLU A 172 21.71 27.75 24.37
C GLU A 172 21.70 28.24 22.91
N LEU A 173 20.54 28.68 22.41
CA LEU A 173 20.38 28.97 20.99
C LEU A 173 20.60 30.45 20.59
N LYS A 174 20.48 31.40 21.54
CA LYS A 174 20.50 32.84 21.24
C LYS A 174 21.81 33.35 20.62
N SER A 175 22.94 32.72 20.93
CA SER A 175 24.26 33.11 20.40
C SER A 175 24.52 32.53 19.01
N LEU A 176 23.81 31.46 18.67
CA LEU A 176 24.02 30.71 17.42
C LEU A 176 23.36 31.41 16.24
N GLY A 177 22.28 32.17 16.46
CA GLY A 177 21.62 32.87 15.36
C GLY A 177 20.26 33.49 15.71
N PRO A 178 19.52 33.97 14.70
CA PRO A 178 18.20 34.55 14.88
C PRO A 178 17.17 33.54 15.41
N MET A 179 16.75 33.74 16.67
CA MET A 179 15.75 32.89 17.35
C MET A 179 14.44 32.71 16.56
N HIS A 180 13.99 33.75 15.85
CA HIS A 180 12.74 33.68 15.10
C HIS A 180 12.80 32.66 13.96
N GLU A 181 13.93 32.55 13.26
CA GLU A 181 14.15 31.58 12.19
C GLU A 181 14.24 30.16 12.74
N GLN A 182 15.01 29.98 13.81
CA GLN A 182 15.15 28.68 14.49
C GLN A 182 13.80 28.15 14.99
N MET A 183 13.00 29.00 15.66
CA MET A 183 11.66 28.64 16.14
C MET A 183 10.66 28.41 15.01
N ALA A 184 10.78 29.13 13.90
CA ALA A 184 9.99 28.86 12.70
C ALA A 184 10.31 27.48 12.12
N CYS A 185 11.59 27.12 12.04
CA CYS A 185 12.04 25.82 11.54
C CYS A 185 11.54 24.65 12.42
N ILE A 186 11.53 24.80 13.75
CA ILE A 186 10.97 23.80 14.67
C ILE A 186 9.48 23.54 14.37
N ARG A 187 8.70 24.61 14.19
CA ARG A 187 7.27 24.49 13.86
C ARG A 187 7.05 23.89 12.47
N GLU A 188 7.90 24.24 11.51
CA GLU A 188 7.87 23.69 10.15
C GLU A 188 8.12 22.18 10.19
N CYS A 189 9.20 21.73 10.83
CA CYS A 189 9.54 20.31 10.97
C CYS A 189 8.41 19.50 11.61
N HIS A 190 7.83 20.03 12.70
CA HIS A 190 6.68 19.41 13.35
C HIS A 190 5.47 19.32 12.41
N THR A 191 5.18 20.41 11.68
CA THR A 191 4.08 20.44 10.71
C THR A 191 4.30 19.45 9.57
N THR A 192 5.53 19.31 9.06
CA THR A 192 5.88 18.34 8.01
C THR A 192 5.57 16.90 8.43
N ALA A 193 5.89 16.50 9.66
CA ALA A 193 5.55 15.17 10.14
C ALA A 193 4.03 14.95 10.23
N ILE A 194 3.27 15.95 10.70
CA ILE A 194 1.80 15.86 10.75
C ILE A 194 1.21 15.82 9.34
N SER A 195 1.68 16.67 8.43
CA SER A 195 1.23 16.67 7.03
C SER A 195 1.50 15.34 6.35
N CYS A 196 2.65 14.71 6.60
CA CYS A 196 2.93 13.37 6.13
C CYS A 196 1.91 12.37 6.68
N PHE A 197 1.61 12.40 7.99
CA PHE A 197 0.56 11.57 8.59
C PHE A 197 -0.82 11.76 7.93
N ILE A 198 -1.20 12.99 7.58
CA ILE A 198 -2.47 13.27 6.89
C ILE A 198 -2.46 12.68 5.47
N ASP A 199 -1.41 12.87 4.69
CA ASP A 199 -1.30 12.28 3.34
C ASP A 199 -1.34 10.73 3.41
N MET A 200 -0.71 10.13 4.42
CA MET A 200 -0.80 8.69 4.69
C MET A 200 -2.22 8.25 5.03
N CYS A 201 -2.95 9.05 5.81
CA CYS A 201 -4.38 8.81 6.07
C CYS A 201 -5.18 8.85 4.77
N GLU A 202 -5.01 9.89 3.94
CA GLU A 202 -5.73 10.02 2.67
C GLU A 202 -5.47 8.85 1.72
N LYS A 203 -4.20 8.41 1.62
CA LYS A 203 -3.84 7.22 0.86
C LYS A 203 -4.47 5.97 1.44
N TYR A 204 -4.37 5.77 2.76
CA TYR A 204 -4.97 4.61 3.43
C TYR A 204 -6.48 4.58 3.20
N LEU A 205 -7.13 5.74 3.24
CA LEU A 205 -8.55 5.96 3.00
C LEU A 205 -8.97 5.81 1.53
N GLY A 206 -8.03 5.85 0.59
CA GLY A 206 -8.32 5.74 -0.85
C GLY A 206 -8.88 7.04 -1.43
N VAL A 207 -8.58 8.18 -0.78
CA VAL A 207 -8.92 9.52 -1.26
C VAL A 207 -7.92 10.00 -2.33
N GLN A 208 -6.64 9.63 -2.18
CA GLN A 208 -5.58 9.89 -3.17
C GLN A 208 -5.48 8.77 -4.23
N ASP A 209 -4.90 9.12 -5.38
CA ASP A 209 -4.68 8.22 -6.52
C ASP A 209 -3.96 6.92 -6.09
N GLU A 210 -4.45 5.76 -6.54
CA GLU A 210 -3.95 4.44 -6.16
C GLU A 210 -2.46 4.26 -6.50
N LYS A 211 -1.95 5.02 -7.47
CA LYS A 211 -0.58 4.93 -7.98
C LYS A 211 0.49 5.49 -7.04
N CYS A 212 0.17 6.44 -6.17
CA CYS A 212 1.15 7.07 -5.28
C CYS A 212 1.53 6.10 -4.15
N SER A 213 2.76 5.60 -4.05
CA SER A 213 3.14 4.63 -3.00
C SER A 213 3.32 5.28 -1.62
N TYR A 214 3.31 4.50 -0.53
CA TYR A 214 3.58 5.05 0.81
C TYR A 214 5.02 5.61 0.91
N GLU A 215 5.98 4.97 0.24
CA GLU A 215 7.37 5.45 0.18
C GLU A 215 7.49 6.79 -0.57
N GLU A 216 6.70 6.98 -1.63
CA GLU A 216 6.66 8.25 -2.37
C GLU A 216 6.11 9.39 -1.50
N ILE A 217 5.12 9.10 -0.64
CA ILE A 217 4.63 10.08 0.34
C ILE A 217 5.74 10.43 1.34
N LEU A 218 6.46 9.45 1.88
CA LEU A 218 7.60 9.71 2.78
C LEU A 218 8.64 10.62 2.10
N LYS A 219 9.07 10.25 0.89
CA LYS A 219 10.08 10.99 0.12
C LYS A 219 9.63 12.42 -0.17
N ARG A 220 8.35 12.65 -0.52
CA ARG A 220 7.79 13.99 -0.76
C ARG A 220 7.91 14.90 0.47
N HIS A 221 7.74 14.35 1.65
CA HIS A 221 7.84 15.09 2.91
C HIS A 221 9.26 15.09 3.51
N GLY A 222 10.26 14.57 2.80
CA GLY A 222 11.66 14.57 3.25
C GLY A 222 11.95 13.52 4.32
N PHE A 223 11.29 12.37 4.28
CA PHE A 223 11.56 11.22 5.15
C PHE A 223 12.19 10.06 4.38
N SER A 224 13.04 9.30 5.07
CA SER A 224 13.54 8.02 4.57
C SER A 224 12.44 6.95 4.60
N GLU A 225 12.68 5.79 3.98
CA GLU A 225 11.78 4.63 4.03
C GLU A 225 11.52 4.14 5.48
N ASN A 226 12.45 4.40 6.39
CA ASN A 226 12.29 4.09 7.82
C ASN A 226 11.56 5.20 8.60
N GLY A 227 11.02 6.22 7.92
CA GLY A 227 10.34 7.36 8.55
C GLY A 227 11.28 8.30 9.31
N THR A 228 12.60 8.23 9.06
CA THR A 228 13.56 9.14 9.68
C THR A 228 13.65 10.44 8.88
N PRO A 229 13.70 11.62 9.53
CA PRO A 229 13.87 12.88 8.82
C PRO A 229 15.17 12.92 8.02
N ILE A 230 15.08 13.26 6.74
CA ILE A 230 16.24 13.59 5.90
C ILE A 230 16.48 15.09 6.09
N SER A 231 17.45 15.42 6.94
CA SER A 231 17.71 16.80 7.35
C SER A 231 18.87 17.38 6.55
N ASP A 232 18.54 18.13 5.51
CA ASP A 232 19.53 18.69 4.58
C ASP A 232 20.18 19.99 5.06
N THR A 233 19.58 20.64 6.06
CA THR A 233 20.07 21.93 6.59
C THR A 233 20.41 21.85 8.08
N PRO A 234 21.42 22.60 8.55
CA PRO A 234 21.76 22.69 9.98
C PRO A 234 20.57 23.11 10.84
N LEU A 235 19.72 24.02 10.34
CA LEU A 235 18.47 24.42 11.00
C LEU A 235 17.50 23.24 11.22
N LYS A 236 17.29 22.41 10.19
CA LYS A 236 16.43 21.23 10.31
C LYS A 236 17.04 20.19 11.24
N LYS A 237 18.36 19.98 11.18
CA LYS A 237 19.07 19.08 12.11
C LYS A 237 18.89 19.53 13.56
N MET A 238 19.04 20.83 13.84
CA MET A 238 18.78 21.40 15.17
C MET A 238 17.33 21.16 15.60
N ALA A 239 16.36 21.52 14.73
CA ALA A 239 14.95 21.35 15.04
C ALA A 239 14.62 19.90 15.43
N TRP A 240 15.07 18.92 14.64
CA TRP A 240 14.84 17.51 14.90
C TRP A 240 15.60 16.99 16.12
N LYS A 241 16.91 17.22 16.19
CA LYS A 241 17.79 16.50 17.13
C LYS A 241 18.00 17.20 18.47
N VAL A 242 17.86 18.52 18.51
CA VAL A 242 18.09 19.33 19.72
C VAL A 242 16.78 19.68 20.42
N VAL A 243 15.68 19.82 19.68
CA VAL A 243 14.39 20.25 20.25
C VAL A 243 13.30 19.18 20.18
N LEU A 244 12.97 18.67 19.00
CA LEU A 244 11.78 17.80 18.84
C LEU A 244 12.02 16.35 19.28
N LEU A 245 13.24 15.84 19.17
CA LEU A 245 13.63 14.46 19.48
C LEU A 245 14.88 14.42 20.36
N HIS A 246 15.03 15.41 21.25
CA HIS A 246 16.24 15.59 22.03
C HIS A 246 16.60 14.40 22.92
N GLU A 247 15.61 13.62 23.37
CA GLU A 247 15.85 12.41 24.17
C GLU A 247 16.33 11.21 23.34
N MET A 248 16.17 11.28 22.01
CA MET A 248 16.50 10.20 21.08
C MET A 248 17.94 10.31 20.56
N HIS A 249 18.68 11.33 20.99
CA HIS A 249 20.04 11.63 20.55
C HIS A 249 20.98 11.85 21.74
N SER A 250 22.23 11.39 21.60
CA SER A 250 23.26 11.62 22.60
C SER A 250 23.65 13.10 22.68
N GLU A 251 24.17 13.51 23.83
CA GLU A 251 24.74 14.86 24.00
C GLU A 251 25.85 15.17 22.99
N SER A 252 26.66 14.18 22.61
CA SER A 252 27.65 14.35 21.54
C SER A 252 27.00 14.69 20.20
N THR A 253 25.90 14.01 19.85
CA THR A 253 25.16 14.30 18.62
C THR A 253 24.55 15.70 18.65
N LYS A 254 24.09 16.16 19.82
CA LYS A 254 23.55 17.51 19.98
C LYS A 254 24.66 18.55 19.80
N SER A 255 25.81 18.37 20.44
CA SER A 255 26.97 19.25 20.30
C SER A 255 27.38 19.42 18.85
N ASP A 256 27.55 18.30 18.12
CA ASP A 256 27.92 18.34 16.69
C ASP A 256 26.93 19.18 15.85
N VAL A 257 25.63 19.08 16.16
CA VAL A 257 24.58 19.83 15.46
C VAL A 257 24.61 21.32 15.80
N LEU A 258 24.94 21.67 17.04
CA LEU A 258 25.07 23.06 17.46
C LEU A 258 26.31 23.72 16.83
N ASP A 259 27.43 23.00 16.75
CA ASP A 259 28.64 23.45 16.07
C ASP A 259 28.37 23.70 14.56
N GLU A 260 27.70 22.75 13.89
CA GLU A 260 27.26 22.92 12.50
C GLU A 260 26.35 24.15 12.30
N LEU A 261 25.48 24.43 13.28
CA LEU A 261 24.56 25.56 13.24
C LEU A 261 25.29 26.89 13.44
N GLU A 262 26.26 26.95 14.34
CA GLU A 262 27.11 28.11 14.55
C GLU A 262 27.85 28.47 13.26
N GLU A 263 28.57 27.50 12.67
CA GLU A 263 29.27 27.69 11.40
C GLU A 263 28.35 28.18 10.29
N TYR A 264 27.13 27.64 10.21
CA TYR A 264 26.13 28.04 9.23
C TYR A 264 25.79 29.53 9.35
N PHE A 265 25.50 30.01 10.56
CA PHE A 265 25.16 31.42 10.76
C PHE A 265 26.38 32.34 10.68
N GLU A 266 27.57 31.88 11.06
CA GLU A 266 28.81 32.64 10.85
C GLU A 266 29.09 32.92 9.36
N ARG A 267 28.87 31.93 8.49
CA ARG A 267 29.00 32.10 7.04
C ARG A 267 27.99 33.06 6.44
N LEU A 268 26.84 33.24 7.09
CA LEU A 268 25.80 34.19 6.68
C LEU A 268 26.05 35.61 7.18
N LYS A 269 26.96 35.82 8.15
CA LYS A 269 27.34 37.16 8.58
C LYS A 269 28.01 37.89 7.40
N PRO A 270 27.60 39.12 7.08
CA PRO A 270 28.19 39.86 5.98
C PRO A 270 29.69 40.09 6.24
N ASN A 271 30.52 39.83 5.23
CA ASN A 271 31.97 40.01 5.33
C ASN A 271 32.29 41.51 5.57
N PRO A 272 32.86 41.89 6.73
CA PRO A 272 33.11 43.30 7.07
C PRO A 272 34.02 44.02 6.05
N SER A 273 34.90 43.25 5.40
CA SER A 273 35.86 43.77 4.40
C SER A 273 35.24 44.25 3.08
N LEU A 274 34.00 43.84 2.78
CA LEU A 274 33.26 44.27 1.58
C LEU A 274 32.34 45.47 1.85
N GLN A 275 32.01 45.76 3.11
CA GLN A 275 31.22 46.95 3.49
C GLN A 275 32.09 48.21 3.59
N ALA A 276 33.38 48.08 3.91
CA ALA A 276 34.34 49.19 3.93
C ALA A 276 34.78 49.70 2.53
N ARG A 277 34.26 49.10 1.44
CA ARG A 277 34.56 49.49 0.04
C ARG A 277 33.36 50.07 -0.72
N ARG A 278 32.27 50.42 -0.03
CA ARG A 278 31.22 51.23 -0.65
C ARG A 278 31.57 52.72 -0.43
N PRO A 279 31.78 53.49 -1.51
CA PRO A 279 32.10 54.92 -1.42
C PRO A 279 30.94 55.74 -0.87
#